data_AF-A0A3G9IEQ5-F1
#
_entry.id   AF-A0A3G9IEQ5-F1
#
_cell.length_a   1.000
_cell.length_b   1.000
_cell.length_c   1.000
_cell.angle_alpha   90.00
_cell.angle_beta   90.00
_cell.angle_gamma   90.00
#
_symmetry.space_group_name_H-M   'P 1'
#
loop_
_entity.id
_entity.type
_entity.pdbx_description
1 polymer ?
#
loop_
_entity_poly.entity_id
_entity_poly.type
_entity_poly.pdbx_seq_one_letter_code
_entity_poly.pdbx_strand_id
1 'polypeptide(L)'
;MLERPATRGTSNSNQRGSSYSRRRRREWLVENYRADEDAVYYVAGPYGPEREVRPACRCYRCGDLLTVDDVTVDRIIPGCQGGTYRRNNIRPACMACNSETGGSTRSKAKR
;
A
#
# COMPACT_ATOMS: atom_id res chain seq x y z
N MET A 1 2.20 -12.11 37.06
CA MET A 1 2.54 -11.12 36.02
C MET A 1 1.51 -11.25 34.92
N LEU A 2 0.47 -10.41 34.92
CA LEU A 2 -0.58 -10.45 33.89
C LEU A 2 -0.17 -9.52 32.75
N GLU A 3 0.15 -10.10 31.60
CA GLU A 3 0.49 -9.37 30.38
C GLU A 3 -0.73 -8.55 29.93
N ARG A 4 -0.56 -7.22 29.86
CA ARG A 4 -1.61 -6.31 29.40
C ARG A 4 -1.90 -6.61 27.93
N PRO A 5 -3.16 -6.84 27.51
CA PRO A 5 -3.47 -6.99 26.10
C PRO A 5 -3.05 -5.71 25.38
N ALA A 6 -2.20 -5.84 24.35
CA ALA A 6 -1.75 -4.72 23.54
C ALA A 6 -2.98 -4.01 22.96
N THR A 7 -3.34 -2.86 23.52
CA THR A 7 -4.41 -2.03 23.00
C THR A 7 -4.03 -1.64 21.58
N ARG A 8 -4.87 -2.03 20.61
CA ARG A 8 -4.72 -1.65 19.21
C ARG A 8 -4.68 -0.14 19.15
N GLY A 9 -3.51 0.43 18.92
CA GLY A 9 -3.33 1.84 18.62
C GLY A 9 -3.92 2.15 17.24
N THR A 10 -5.25 2.21 17.15
CA THR A 10 -5.98 2.83 16.03
C THR A 10 -5.98 4.35 16.17
N SER A 11 -5.01 4.91 16.88
CA SER A 11 -4.85 6.35 16.97
C SER A 11 -4.41 6.87 15.61
N ASN A 12 -5.37 7.51 14.93
CA ASN A 12 -5.21 8.51 13.87
C ASN A 12 -4.36 9.70 14.36
N SER A 13 -3.22 9.43 14.99
CA SER A 13 -2.28 10.45 15.40
C SER A 13 -1.62 11.04 14.16
N ASN A 14 -1.29 12.33 14.23
CA ASN A 14 -0.55 13.07 13.21
C ASN A 14 0.77 12.40 12.73
N GLN A 15 1.18 11.26 13.32
CA GLN A 15 2.26 10.39 12.83
C GLN A 15 2.05 9.92 11.38
N ARG A 16 0.82 9.88 10.87
CA ARG A 16 0.56 9.50 9.47
C ARG A 16 0.90 10.61 8.47
N GLY A 17 1.21 11.84 8.91
CA GLY A 17 1.54 12.98 8.06
C GLY A 17 0.37 13.50 7.21
N SER A 18 0.60 14.59 6.45
CA SER A 18 -0.39 15.21 5.57
C SER A 18 -0.74 14.34 4.36
N SER A 19 -1.82 14.69 3.64
CA SER A 19 -2.20 14.06 2.37
C SER A 19 -1.04 14.09 1.36
N TYR A 20 -0.31 15.21 1.28
CA TYR A 20 0.89 15.36 0.46
C TYR A 20 1.99 14.37 0.87
N SER A 21 2.29 14.26 2.16
CA SER A 21 3.30 13.30 2.65
C SER A 21 2.91 11.84 2.40
N ARG A 22 1.60 11.53 2.33
CA ARG A 22 1.10 10.19 2.00
C ARG A 22 1.25 9.91 0.51
N ARG A 23 0.92 10.88 -0.34
CA ARG A 23 1.13 10.80 -1.79
C ARG A 23 2.60 10.60 -2.13
N ARG A 24 3.50 11.43 -1.58
CA ARG A 24 4.96 11.30 -1.77
C ARG A 24 5.52 9.94 -1.38
N ARG A 25 4.97 9.30 -0.34
CA ARG A 25 5.37 7.93 0.03
C ARG A 25 4.92 6.88 -0.99
N ARG A 26 3.70 7.01 -1.51
CA ARG A 26 3.19 6.10 -2.56
C ARG A 26 4.00 6.26 -3.85
N GLU A 27 4.28 7.50 -4.26
CA GLU A 27 5.16 7.81 -5.40
C GLU A 27 6.55 7.17 -5.20
N TRP A 28 7.17 7.36 -4.03
CA TRP A 28 8.47 6.76 -3.72
C TRP A 28 8.44 5.23 -3.76
N LEU A 29 7.35 4.59 -3.30
CA LEU A 29 7.23 3.14 -3.37
C LEU A 29 7.13 2.63 -4.81
N VAL A 30 6.35 3.30 -5.66
CA VAL A 30 6.22 2.93 -7.08
C VAL A 30 7.55 3.10 -7.81
N GLU A 31 8.28 4.18 -7.52
CA GLU A 31 9.57 4.44 -8.15
C GLU A 31 10.67 3.49 -7.66
N ASN A 32 10.77 3.26 -6.35
CA ASN A 32 11.84 2.44 -5.75
C ASN A 32 11.60 0.93 -5.90
N TYR A 33 10.34 0.50 -5.96
CA TYR A 33 9.95 -0.92 -6.13
C TYR A 33 9.30 -1.15 -7.49
N ARG A 34 9.71 -0.39 -8.50
CA ARG A 34 9.12 -0.44 -9.85
C ARG A 34 9.14 -1.87 -10.39
N ALA A 35 7.99 -2.29 -10.88
CA ALA A 35 7.85 -3.57 -11.55
C ALA A 35 8.46 -3.50 -12.95
N ASP A 36 8.75 -4.68 -13.51
CA ASP A 36 9.10 -4.90 -14.91
C ASP A 36 7.95 -4.56 -15.87
N GLU A 37 6.72 -4.56 -15.36
CA GLU A 37 5.49 -4.29 -16.10
C GLU A 37 4.78 -3.03 -15.56
N ASP A 38 4.26 -2.20 -16.46
CA ASP A 38 3.40 -1.07 -16.10
C ASP A 38 1.92 -1.52 -16.02
N ALA A 39 1.12 -0.85 -15.19
CA ALA A 39 -0.32 -1.13 -15.08
C ALA A 39 -1.08 -0.47 -16.23
N VAL A 40 -2.05 -1.20 -16.79
CA VAL A 40 -2.85 -0.79 -17.94
C VAL A 40 -4.30 -0.65 -17.52
N TYR A 41 -4.88 0.51 -17.79
CA TYR A 41 -6.29 0.80 -17.54
C TYR A 41 -7.00 1.15 -18.84
N TYR A 42 -8.29 0.83 -18.90
CA TYR A 42 -9.17 1.32 -19.94
C TYR A 42 -10.04 2.42 -19.35
N VAL A 43 -9.78 3.65 -19.76
CA VAL A 43 -10.51 4.83 -19.30
C VAL A 43 -11.55 5.23 -20.33
N ALA A 44 -12.69 5.77 -19.88
CA ALA A 44 -13.71 6.25 -20.79
C ALA A 44 -13.18 7.47 -21.57
N GLY A 45 -13.01 7.31 -22.89
CA GLY A 45 -12.69 8.39 -23.80
C GLY A 45 -13.94 8.82 -24.59
N PRO A 46 -13.88 9.99 -25.25
CA PRO A 46 -15.01 10.53 -26.03
C PRO A 46 -15.42 9.65 -27.21
N TYR A 47 -14.56 8.73 -27.66
CA TYR A 47 -14.78 7.85 -28.81
C TYR A 47 -14.71 6.36 -28.47
N GLY A 48 -14.76 6.00 -27.18
CA GLY A 48 -14.58 4.63 -26.70
C GLY A 48 -13.52 4.52 -25.59
N PRO A 49 -13.29 3.31 -25.05
CA PRO A 49 -12.28 3.11 -24.03
C PRO A 49 -10.87 3.35 -24.58
N GLU A 50 -10.12 4.24 -23.93
CA GLU A 50 -8.72 4.52 -24.26
C GLU A 50 -7.78 3.78 -23.30
N ARG A 51 -6.64 3.33 -23.82
CA ARG A 51 -5.63 2.61 -23.05
C ARG A 51 -4.69 3.60 -22.35
N GLU A 52 -4.79 3.67 -21.03
CA GLU A 52 -3.87 4.44 -20.18
C GLU A 52 -2.83 3.52 -19.53
N VAL A 53 -1.55 3.88 -19.65
CA VAL A 53 -0.44 3.14 -19.04
C VAL A 53 0.15 3.94 -17.90
N ARG A 54 0.30 3.32 -16.73
CA ARG A 54 0.83 3.96 -15.53
C ARG A 54 1.96 3.14 -14.92
N PRO A 55 3.05 3.79 -14.46
CA PRO A 55 4.08 3.10 -13.69
C PRO A 55 3.50 2.38 -12.48
N ALA A 56 3.93 1.14 -12.28
CA ALA A 56 3.44 0.28 -11.21
C ALA A 56 4.57 -0.40 -10.44
N CYS A 57 4.25 -0.82 -9.22
CA CYS A 57 5.08 -1.70 -8.40
C CYS A 57 4.31 -2.97 -8.06
N ARG A 58 5.02 -4.04 -7.68
CA ARG A 58 4.35 -5.27 -7.22
C ARG A 58 4.03 -5.18 -5.74
N CYS A 59 2.85 -5.64 -5.34
CA CYS A 59 2.54 -5.90 -3.95
C CYS A 59 3.56 -6.90 -3.38
N TYR A 60 4.18 -6.58 -2.25
CA TYR A 60 5.15 -7.48 -1.62
C TYR A 60 4.56 -8.85 -1.24
N ARG A 61 3.24 -8.95 -1.04
CA ARG A 61 2.58 -10.18 -0.59
C ARG A 61 1.95 -10.98 -1.74
N CYS A 62 1.09 -10.36 -2.54
CA CYS A 62 0.36 -11.05 -3.60
C CYS A 62 0.99 -10.91 -4.99
N GLY A 63 1.88 -9.93 -5.20
CA GLY A 63 2.51 -9.68 -6.49
C GLY A 63 1.68 -8.84 -7.47
N ASP A 64 0.48 -8.40 -7.08
CA ASP A 64 -0.38 -7.55 -7.92
C ASP A 64 0.31 -6.26 -8.33
N LEU A 65 0.06 -5.80 -9.55
CA LEU A 65 0.55 -4.50 -10.04
C LEU A 65 -0.28 -3.38 -9.40
N LEU A 66 0.42 -2.44 -8.77
CA LEU A 66 -0.17 -1.33 -8.02
C LEU A 66 0.42 -0.01 -8.53
N THR A 67 -0.46 0.89 -8.96
CA THR A 67 -0.08 2.27 -9.27
C THR A 67 0.03 3.10 -7.99
N VAL A 68 0.40 4.39 -8.14
CA VAL A 68 0.42 5.36 -7.04
C VAL A 68 -0.95 5.47 -6.36
N ASP A 69 -2.04 5.26 -7.10
CA ASP A 69 -3.40 5.37 -6.59
C ASP A 69 -3.80 4.13 -5.77
N ASP A 70 -3.37 2.95 -6.22
CA ASP A 70 -3.73 1.65 -5.61
C ASP A 70 -2.80 1.25 -4.46
N VAL A 71 -1.53 1.66 -4.53
CA VAL A 71 -0.52 1.23 -3.57
C VAL A 71 -0.80 1.81 -2.19
N THR A 72 -0.76 0.94 -1.19
CA THR A 72 -0.80 1.33 0.22
C THR A 72 0.55 1.12 0.87
N VAL A 73 0.79 1.87 1.94
CA VAL A 73 2.04 1.81 2.69
C VAL A 73 1.87 0.80 3.83
N ASP A 74 2.47 -0.38 3.70
CA ASP A 74 2.57 -1.37 4.78
C ASP A 74 3.85 -1.14 5.57
N ARG A 75 3.78 -1.23 6.90
CA ARG A 75 4.96 -1.09 7.77
C ARG A 75 5.50 -2.47 8.11
N ILE A 76 6.81 -2.65 7.97
CA ILE A 76 7.47 -3.90 8.33
C ILE A 76 7.41 -4.10 9.85
N ILE A 77 7.85 -3.09 10.61
CA ILE A 77 7.68 -3.01 12.06
C ILE A 77 6.40 -2.21 12.35
N PRO A 78 5.44 -2.76 13.12
CA PRO A 78 4.22 -2.05 13.50
C PRO A 78 4.47 -0.85 14.42
N GLY A 79 3.55 0.12 14.42
CA GLY A 79 3.68 1.33 15.25
C GLY A 79 3.70 1.07 16.74
N CYS A 80 2.96 0.07 17.22
CA CYS A 80 2.97 -0.34 18.63
C CYS A 80 4.34 -0.89 19.08
N GLN A 81 5.19 -1.30 18.14
CA GLN A 81 6.56 -1.78 18.39
C GLN A 81 7.61 -0.72 18.02
N GLY A 82 7.22 0.55 17.87
CA GLY A 82 8.13 1.66 17.51
C GLY A 82 8.35 1.83 16.00
N GLY A 83 7.61 1.12 15.17
CA GLY A 83 7.75 1.18 13.72
C GLY A 83 7.26 2.48 13.08
N THR A 84 8.14 3.11 12.29
CA THR A 84 7.92 4.42 11.66
C THR A 84 7.59 4.31 10.16
N TYR A 85 7.16 5.41 9.53
CA TYR A 85 7.01 5.50 8.07
C TYR A 85 8.32 5.87 7.33
N ARG A 86 9.47 5.57 7.93
CA ARG A 86 10.77 5.75 7.27
C ARG A 86 10.90 4.75 6.11
N ARG A 87 11.62 5.15 5.06
CA ARG A 87 11.77 4.41 3.79
C ARG A 87 12.26 2.97 3.97
N ASN A 88 13.10 2.72 4.97
CA ASN A 88 13.62 1.41 5.31
C ASN A 88 12.62 0.50 6.08
N ASN A 89 11.50 1.04 6.55
CA ASN A 89 10.48 0.31 7.32
C ASN A 89 9.14 0.22 6.58
N ILE A 90 9.08 0.61 5.31
CA ILE A 90 7.86 0.59 4.51
C ILE A 90 8.04 -0.24 3.25
N ARG A 91 6.96 -0.91 2.84
CA ARG A 91 6.90 -1.72 1.62
C ARG A 91 5.57 -1.51 0.89
N PRO A 92 5.51 -1.76 -0.43
CA PRO A 92 4.27 -1.66 -1.19
C PRO A 92 3.33 -2.82 -0.84
N ALA A 93 2.07 -2.50 -0.54
CA ALA A 93 1.02 -3.49 -0.33
C ALA A 93 -0.30 -3.03 -0.98
N CYS A 94 -1.10 -3.96 -1.50
CA CYS A 94 -2.46 -3.63 -1.93
C CYS A 94 -3.35 -3.39 -0.70
N MET A 95 -4.49 -2.72 -0.89
CA MET A 95 -5.42 -2.44 0.20
C MET A 95 -5.88 -3.73 0.90
N ALA A 96 -6.11 -4.80 0.15
CA ALA A 96 -6.52 -6.11 0.69
C ALA A 96 -5.44 -6.68 1.62
N CYS A 97 -4.21 -6.86 1.12
CA CYS A 97 -3.10 -7.40 1.91
C CYS A 97 -2.73 -6.52 3.11
N ASN A 98 -2.81 -5.19 2.98
CA ASN A 98 -2.51 -4.29 4.08
C ASN A 98 -3.60 -4.39 5.16
N SER A 99 -4.87 -4.48 4.74
CA SER A 99 -6.02 -4.67 5.63
C SER A 99 -6.03 -6.05 6.29
N GLU A 100 -5.55 -7.12 5.64
CA GLU A 100 -5.39 -8.45 6.24
C GLU A 100 -4.45 -8.45 7.45
N THR A 101 -3.47 -7.55 7.47
CA THR A 101 -2.61 -7.32 8.64
C THR A 101 -3.30 -6.54 9.76
N GLY A 102 -4.37 -5.79 9.44
CA GLY A 102 -5.22 -5.05 10.39
C GLY A 102 -6.47 -5.80 10.84
N GLY A 103 -6.93 -6.78 10.06
CA GLY A 103 -8.09 -7.63 10.31
C GLY A 103 -8.05 -8.84 9.37
N SER A 104 -7.92 -10.03 9.93
CA SER A 104 -7.81 -11.30 9.19
C SER A 104 -8.88 -11.50 8.10
N THR A 105 -8.48 -12.23 7.05
CA THR A 105 -9.28 -12.95 6.01
C THR A 105 -10.04 -12.12 4.95
N ARG A 106 -9.73 -12.31 3.64
CA ARG A 106 -10.41 -13.28 2.71
C ARG A 106 -10.16 -12.94 1.22
N SER A 107 -9.88 -14.00 0.45
CA SER A 107 -10.02 -14.20 -1.02
C SER A 107 -8.93 -13.63 -1.97
N LYS A 108 -7.95 -14.50 -2.28
CA LYS A 108 -7.10 -14.42 -3.49
C LYS A 108 -7.96 -14.59 -4.75
N ALA A 109 -7.97 -13.61 -5.64
CA ALA A 109 -8.25 -13.87 -7.06
C ALA A 109 -6.90 -14.19 -7.73
N LYS A 110 -6.64 -15.48 -7.94
CA LYS A 110 -5.55 -15.96 -8.80
C LYS A 110 -6.01 -15.74 -10.25
N ARG A 111 -5.08 -15.29 -11.11
CA ARG A 111 -5.24 -15.27 -12.58
C ARG A 111 -5.66 -16.63 -13.11
#